data_AF-A0A0C3PFR8-F1
#
_entry.id   AF-A0A0C3PFR8-F1
#
_cell.length_a   1.000
_cell.length_b   1.000
_cell.length_c   1.000
_cell.angle_alpha   90.00
_cell.angle_beta   90.00
_cell.angle_gamma   90.00
#
_symmetry.space_group_name_H-M   'P 1'
#
loop_
_entity.id
_entity.type
_entity.pdbx_description
1 polymer ?
#
loop_
_entity_poly.entity_id
_entity_poly.type
_entity_poly.pdbx_seq_one_letter_code
_entity_poly.pdbx_strand_id
1 'polypeptide(L)'
;KMTIVHTEGIFTHEISWCSCPGSDPMDWHLDLLRERLFLASITKPKTASTFDVLNHFLIDALDCKTSAMSFYQKLKRFTNN
;
A
#
# COMPACT_ATOMS: atom_id res chain seq x y z
N LYS A 1 1.21 7.98 10.76
CA LYS A 1 0.22 6.90 10.49
C LYS A 1 0.05 6.74 8.99
N MET A 2 0.25 5.53 8.50
CA MET A 2 0.17 5.16 7.10
C MET A 2 -0.68 3.91 6.98
N THR A 3 -1.63 3.94 6.05
CA THR A 3 -2.49 2.81 5.72
C THR A 3 -1.82 1.95 4.66
N ILE A 4 -1.62 0.67 4.96
CA ILE A 4 -1.04 -0.33 4.07
C ILE A 4 -2.17 -1.23 3.58
N VAL A 5 -2.36 -1.28 2.27
CA VAL A 5 -3.32 -2.16 1.62
C VAL A 5 -2.58 -3.43 1.19
N HIS A 6 -2.95 -4.55 1.78
CA HIS A 6 -2.43 -5.88 1.52
C HIS A 6 -3.55 -6.79 1.00
N THR A 7 -3.20 -7.94 0.43
CA THR A 7 -4.16 -8.94 -0.05
C THR A 7 -5.02 -9.50 1.09
N GLU A 8 -4.48 -9.54 2.31
CA GLU A 8 -5.15 -10.01 3.52
C GLU A 8 -6.01 -8.94 4.21
N GLY A 9 -5.90 -7.67 3.80
CA GLY A 9 -6.66 -6.60 4.46
C GLY A 9 -5.97 -5.24 4.42
N ILE A 10 -6.47 -4.35 5.26
CA ILE A 10 -6.07 -2.94 5.31
C ILE A 10 -5.52 -2.63 6.69
N PHE A 11 -4.21 -2.43 6.80
CA PHE A 11 -3.55 -2.21 8.06
C PHE A 11 -3.17 -0.75 8.24
N THR A 12 -3.12 -0.25 9.47
CA THR A 12 -2.65 1.12 9.75
C THR A 12 -1.49 1.05 10.72
N HIS A 13 -0.32 1.51 10.27
CA HIS A 13 0.91 1.50 11.06
C HIS A 13 1.48 2.91 11.24
N GLU A 14 2.24 3.11 12.31
CA GLU A 14 3.11 4.27 12.45
C GLU A 14 4.45 3.97 11.81
N ILE A 15 4.81 4.73 10.79
CA ILE A 15 6.09 4.62 10.10
C ILE A 15 7.02 5.68 10.68
N SER A 16 8.18 5.22 11.13
CA SER A 16 9.32 6.05 11.52
C SER A 16 10.41 5.92 10.47
N TRP A 17 10.85 7.05 9.91
CA TRP A 17 11.95 7.09 8.96
C TRP A 17 13.29 6.98 9.69
N CYS A 18 14.26 6.25 9.12
CA CYS A 18 15.65 6.23 9.63
C CYS A 18 16.22 7.65 9.46
N SER A 19 16.83 8.20 10.50
CA SER A 19 17.63 9.44 10.43
C SER A 19 19.11 9.12 10.59
N CYS A 20 19.55 8.09 9.87
CA CYS A 20 20.83 7.44 10.06
C CYS A 20 21.91 8.25 9.31
N PRO A 21 23.11 8.49 9.88
CA PRO A 21 24.12 9.32 9.23
C PRO A 21 24.53 8.70 7.89
N GLY A 22 24.17 9.38 6.79
CA GLY A 22 24.38 8.90 5.41
C GLY A 22 23.11 8.48 4.67
N SER A 23 21.93 8.45 5.31
CA SER A 23 20.66 8.30 4.60
C SER A 23 20.09 9.67 4.24
N ASP A 24 19.89 9.94 2.95
CA ASP A 24 19.22 11.15 2.50
C ASP A 24 17.72 11.09 2.86
N PRO A 25 17.20 12.00 3.70
CA PRO A 25 15.78 12.00 4.10
C PRO A 25 14.81 12.20 2.94
N MET A 26 15.31 12.55 1.75
CA MET A 26 14.52 12.73 0.52
C MET A 26 14.20 11.39 -0.18
N ASP A 27 14.94 10.31 0.12
CA ASP A 27 14.82 9.01 -0.56
C ASP A 27 13.80 8.06 0.08
N TRP A 28 13.01 8.54 1.05
CA TRP A 28 12.00 7.77 1.76
C TRP A 28 11.02 7.01 0.84
N HIS A 29 10.74 7.56 -0.35
CA HIS A 29 9.87 6.95 -1.34
C HIS A 29 10.54 5.78 -2.07
N LEU A 30 11.86 5.83 -2.25
CA LEU A 30 12.66 4.73 -2.80
C LEU A 30 12.79 3.59 -1.80
N ASP A 31 12.93 3.90 -0.51
CA ASP A 31 12.97 2.88 0.54
C ASP A 31 11.66 2.10 0.63
N LEU A 32 10.52 2.77 0.53
CA LEU A 32 9.23 2.08 0.44
C LEU A 32 9.10 1.20 -0.81
N LEU A 33 9.58 1.69 -1.96
CA LEU A 33 9.60 0.91 -3.20
C LEU A 33 10.49 -0.34 -3.07
N ARG A 34 11.64 -0.25 -2.38
CA ARG A 34 12.50 -1.39 -2.07
C ARG A 34 11.78 -2.43 -1.20
N GLU A 35 10.99 -1.97 -0.24
CA GLU A 35 10.11 -2.80 0.60
C GLU A 35 8.83 -3.27 -0.13
N ARG A 36 8.77 -3.14 -1.46
CA ARG A 36 7.63 -3.57 -2.30
C ARG A 36 6.31 -2.88 -1.94
N LEU A 37 6.39 -1.65 -1.43
CA LEU A 37 5.24 -0.79 -1.15
C LEU A 37 5.14 0.31 -2.20
N PHE A 38 4.02 0.32 -2.92
CA PHE A 38 3.68 1.34 -3.89
C PHE A 38 2.84 2.44 -3.23
N LEU A 39 3.31 3.68 -3.31
CA LEU A 39 2.64 4.83 -2.73
C LEU A 39 1.43 5.26 -3.55
N ALA A 40 0.32 5.55 -2.88
CA ALA A 40 -0.83 6.19 -3.53
C ALA A 40 -0.56 7.68 -3.85
N SER A 41 0.38 8.31 -3.14
CA SER A 41 0.77 9.70 -3.35
C SER A 41 2.24 9.93 -2.98
N ILE A 42 2.94 10.67 -3.83
CA ILE A 42 4.36 11.02 -3.66
C ILE A 42 4.54 12.19 -2.67
N THR A 43 3.59 13.11 -2.57
CA THR A 43 3.78 14.35 -1.80
C THR A 43 3.55 14.17 -0.29
N LYS A 44 2.59 13.32 0.10
CA LYS A 44 2.28 12.96 1.49
C LYS A 44 1.70 11.55 1.54
N PRO A 45 2.52 10.50 1.69
CA PRO A 45 2.06 9.13 1.66
C PRO A 45 1.24 8.82 2.91
N LYS A 46 -0.08 8.93 2.83
CA LYS A 46 -0.97 8.41 3.87
C LYS A 46 -1.38 6.97 3.60
N THR A 47 -1.18 6.51 2.36
CA THR A 47 -1.58 5.19 1.89
C THR A 47 -0.50 4.60 1.00
N ALA A 48 -0.15 3.35 1.24
CA ALA A 48 0.56 2.49 0.30
C ALA A 48 -0.21 1.20 0.05
N SER A 49 0.05 0.61 -1.10
CA SER A 49 -0.43 -0.70 -1.51
C SER A 49 0.76 -1.59 -1.81
N THR A 50 0.69 -2.86 -1.44
CA THR A 50 1.68 -3.85 -1.88
C THR A 50 1.54 -4.15 -3.38
N PHE A 51 2.62 -4.61 -4.03
CA PHE A 51 2.51 -5.06 -5.42
C PHE A 51 1.55 -6.25 -5.57
N ASP A 52 1.49 -7.13 -4.57
CA ASP A 52 0.59 -8.29 -4.59
C ASP A 52 -0.88 -7.88 -4.65
N VAL A 53 -1.27 -6.85 -3.90
CA VAL A 53 -2.65 -6.35 -3.95
C VAL A 53 -2.98 -5.65 -5.27
N LEU A 54 -1.99 -5.03 -5.92
CA LEU A 54 -2.15 -4.47 -7.27
C LEU A 54 -2.32 -5.56 -8.31
N ASN A 55 -1.57 -6.67 -8.21
CA ASN A 55 -1.72 -7.82 -9.10
C ASN A 55 -3.08 -8.50 -8.92
N HIS A 56 -3.53 -8.70 -7.68
CA HIS A 56 -4.86 -9.23 -7.41
C HIS A 56 -5.97 -8.32 -7.93
N PHE A 57 -5.84 -7.00 -7.74
CA PHE A 57 -6.79 -6.05 -8.30
C PHE A 57 -6.83 -6.11 -9.83
N LEU A 58 -5.66 -6.20 -10.49
CA LEU A 58 -5.58 -6.29 -11.94
C LEU A 58 -6.32 -7.53 -12.47
N ILE A 59 -6.12 -8.69 -11.85
CA ILE A 59 -6.83 -9.93 -12.23
C ILE A 59 -8.34 -9.78 -12.00
N ASP A 60 -8.77 -9.34 -10.82
CA ASP A 60 -10.20 -9.13 -10.50
C ASP A 60 -10.86 -8.09 -11.41
N ALA A 61 -10.12 -7.07 -11.85
CA ALA A 61 -10.58 -6.04 -12.78
C ALA A 61 -10.71 -6.58 -14.21
N LEU A 62 -9.79 -7.42 -14.67
CA LEU A 62 -9.83 -8.00 -16.02
C LEU A 62 -10.88 -9.11 -16.15
N ASP A 63 -10.91 -10.04 -15.20
CA ASP A 63 -11.78 -11.23 -15.29
C ASP A 63 -13.22 -10.91 -14.91
N CYS A 64 -13.41 -10.13 -13.84
CA CYS A 64 -14.72 -9.89 -13.24
C CYS A 64 -15.24 -8.46 -13.44
N LYS A 65 -14.49 -7.58 -14.12
CA LYS A 65 -14.81 -6.15 -14.26
C LYS A 65 -15.02 -5.46 -12.91
N THR A 66 -14.28 -5.94 -11.90
CA THR A 66 -14.43 -5.46 -10.52
C THR A 66 -13.94 -4.02 -10.44
N SER A 67 -14.80 -3.12 -9.94
CA SER A 67 -14.38 -1.75 -9.69
C SER A 67 -13.36 -1.69 -8.53
N ALA A 68 -12.45 -0.71 -8.56
CA ALA A 68 -11.49 -0.50 -7.47
C ALA A 68 -12.19 -0.34 -6.11
N MET A 69 -13.35 0.31 -6.08
CA MET A 69 -14.14 0.47 -4.85
C MET A 69 -14.69 -0.86 -4.34
N SER A 70 -15.24 -1.70 -5.21
CA SER A 70 -15.73 -3.04 -4.85
C SER A 70 -14.61 -3.92 -4.29
N PHE A 71 -13.44 -3.89 -4.92
CA PHE A 71 -12.26 -4.59 -4.45
C PHE A 71 -11.76 -4.07 -3.10
N TYR A 72 -11.73 -2.76 -2.91
CA TYR A 72 -11.40 -2.16 -1.61
C TYR A 72 -12.38 -2.56 -0.49
N GLN A 73 -13.69 -2.61 -0.78
CA GLN A 73 -14.68 -3.09 0.19
C GLN A 73 -14.50 -4.58 0.53
N LYS A 74 -14.11 -5.41 -0.45
CA LYS A 74 -13.74 -6.82 -0.23
C LYS A 74 -12.56 -6.91 0.75
N LEU A 75 -11.49 -6.14 0.53
CA LEU A 75 -10.34 -6.09 1.45
C LEU A 75 -10.73 -5.60 2.84
N LYS A 76 -11.57 -4.56 2.93
CA LYS A 76 -12.05 -4.04 4.21
C LYS A 76 -12.79 -5.09 5.05
N ARG A 77 -13.49 -6.04 4.41
CA ARG A 77 -14.14 -7.16 5.10
C ARG A 77 -13.14 -8.18 5.64
N PHE A 78 -11.97 -8.34 5.02
CA PHE A 78 -10.91 -9.21 5.54
C PHE A 78 -10.21 -8.63 6.77
N THR A 79 -10.11 -7.31 6.87
CA THR A 79 -9.48 -6.60 7.99
C THR A 79 -10.14 -6.81 9.37
N ASN A 80 -11.26 -7.54 9.47
CA ASN A 80 -12.06 -7.67 10.70
C ASN A 80 -12.20 -9.11 11.22
N ASN A 81 -11.13 -9.91 11.17
CA ASN A 81 -11.04 -11.19 11.88
C ASN A 81 -9.78 -11.24 12.73
#